data_AF-A0A975M218-F1
#
_entry.id   AF-A0A975M218-F1
#
_cell.length_a   1.000
_cell.length_b   1.000
_cell.length_c   1.000
_cell.angle_alpha   90.00
_cell.angle_beta   90.00
_cell.angle_gamma   90.00
#
_symmetry.space_group_name_H-M   'P 1'
#
loop_
_entity.id
_entity.type
_entity.pdbx_description
1 polymer ?
#
loop_
_entity_poly.entity_id
_entity_poly.type
_entity_poly.pdbx_seq_one_letter_code
_entity_poly.pdbx_strand_id
1 'polypeptide(L)'
;MASKITTRIIVDVKNGDVFDENRLTKINGERRKSNTGTYFLCSSKDYSEYLPFFSICDNYKFEIDKISEYRIVFKAKFYKDKDNYLDKMNNFDKYCDILVNTDYNSTNINLRQNDTRYFLRFTNNKEELVDAFRHILYGDLSSIVLEFDGNICSIYPVVKYEEKLFFD
;
A
#
# COMPACT_ATOMS: atom_id res chain seq x y z
N MET A 1 13.57 14.01 19.15
CA MET A 1 12.19 14.24 19.63
C MET A 1 11.29 13.38 18.77
N ALA A 2 10.53 12.45 19.36
CA ALA A 2 9.60 11.63 18.59
C ALA A 2 8.46 12.52 18.10
N SER A 3 8.25 12.56 16.79
CA SER A 3 7.11 13.23 16.18
C SER A 3 5.83 12.57 16.68
N LYS A 4 4.90 13.36 17.23
CA LYS A 4 3.66 12.82 17.79
C LYS A 4 2.71 12.58 16.61
N ILE A 5 2.47 11.31 16.29
CA ILE A 5 1.50 10.92 15.25
C ILE A 5 0.17 11.62 15.56
N THR A 6 -0.29 12.42 14.61
CA THR A 6 -1.48 13.25 14.78
C THR A 6 -2.70 12.52 14.22
N THR A 7 -2.56 11.92 13.03
CA THR A 7 -3.64 11.16 12.39
C THR A 7 -3.07 10.02 11.54
N ARG A 8 -3.80 8.91 11.47
CA ARG A 8 -3.45 7.74 10.65
C ARG A 8 -4.68 7.17 9.95
N ILE A 9 -4.52 6.76 8.70
CA ILE A 9 -5.48 5.95 7.93
C ILE A 9 -4.81 4.63 7.57
N ILE A 10 -5.56 3.53 7.72
CA ILE A 10 -5.12 2.20 7.28
C ILE A 10 -6.06 1.73 6.19
N VAL A 11 -5.50 1.32 5.06
CA VAL A 11 -6.21 0.85 3.87
C VAL A 11 -5.79 -0.59 3.60
N ASP A 12 -6.70 -1.52 3.81
CA ASP A 12 -6.44 -2.92 3.50
C ASP A 12 -6.24 -3.15 2.01
N VAL A 13 -5.15 -3.83 1.65
CA VAL A 13 -4.98 -4.36 0.29
C VAL A 13 -5.84 -5.62 0.19
N LYS A 14 -6.67 -5.75 -0.83
CA LYS A 14 -7.41 -7.00 -1.11
C LYS A 14 -6.83 -7.66 -2.36
N ASN A 15 -7.16 -8.92 -2.57
CA ASN A 15 -6.67 -9.72 -3.71
C ASN A 15 -6.95 -9.04 -5.07
N GLY A 16 -8.10 -8.39 -5.20
CA GLY A 16 -8.45 -7.55 -6.36
C GLY A 16 -7.62 -6.27 -6.54
N ASP A 17 -6.72 -5.94 -5.62
CA ASP A 17 -5.88 -4.73 -5.65
C ASP A 17 -4.39 -5.05 -5.97
N VAL A 18 -3.97 -6.30 -5.75
CA VAL A 18 -2.58 -6.78 -5.88
C VAL A 18 -2.13 -6.75 -7.32
N PHE A 19 -0.88 -6.33 -7.57
CA PHE A 19 -0.33 -6.24 -8.92
C PHE A 19 -0.32 -7.61 -9.64
N ASP A 20 0.23 -8.63 -9.00
CA ASP A 20 0.42 -9.96 -9.59
C ASP A 20 -0.89 -10.71 -9.85
N GLU A 21 -1.89 -10.56 -8.98
CA GLU A 21 -3.20 -11.22 -9.12
C GLU A 21 -4.05 -10.57 -10.22
N ASN A 22 -3.74 -9.30 -10.51
CA ASN A 22 -4.34 -8.52 -11.58
C ASN A 22 -3.52 -8.55 -12.87
N ARG A 23 -2.47 -9.37 -12.95
CA ARG A 23 -1.63 -9.48 -14.14
C ARG A 23 -2.41 -10.15 -15.27
N LEU A 24 -3.08 -9.31 -16.06
CA LEU A 24 -3.75 -9.68 -17.32
C LEU A 24 -4.77 -10.82 -17.16
N THR A 25 -5.98 -10.54 -16.69
CA THR A 25 -7.12 -11.42 -16.99
C THR A 25 -7.26 -11.52 -18.52
N LYS A 26 -6.84 -12.66 -19.09
CA LYS A 26 -7.23 -13.04 -20.46
C LYS A 26 -8.73 -13.30 -20.43
N ILE A 27 -9.51 -12.32 -20.86
CA ILE A 27 -10.92 -12.52 -21.19
C ILE A 27 -10.96 -12.63 -22.72
N ASN A 28 -11.35 -13.78 -23.26
CA ASN A 28 -11.46 -14.03 -24.69
C ASN A 28 -10.16 -13.79 -25.50
N GLY A 29 -8.99 -14.14 -24.94
CA GLY A 29 -7.70 -13.98 -25.64
C GLY A 29 -7.17 -12.55 -25.69
N GLU A 30 -7.95 -11.56 -25.24
CA GLU A 30 -7.52 -10.15 -25.17
C GLU A 30 -6.86 -9.85 -23.83
N ARG A 31 -5.69 -9.19 -23.90
CA ARG A 31 -5.00 -8.63 -22.74
C ARG A 31 -5.73 -7.38 -22.28
N ARG A 32 -6.62 -7.51 -21.28
CA ARG A 32 -7.24 -6.32 -20.65
C ARG A 32 -6.38 -5.82 -19.48
N LYS A 33 -6.18 -4.50 -19.43
CA LYS A 33 -5.53 -3.82 -18.30
C LYS A 33 -6.41 -4.00 -17.07
N SER A 34 -5.86 -4.60 -16.03
CA SER A 34 -6.54 -4.69 -14.74
C SER A 34 -6.39 -3.40 -13.92
N ASN A 35 -7.31 -3.18 -12.98
CA ASN A 35 -7.43 -2.06 -12.05
C ASN A 35 -6.32 -2.06 -10.99
N THR A 36 -5.07 -2.08 -11.45
CA THR A 36 -3.92 -2.12 -10.58
C THR A 36 -3.65 -0.70 -10.05
N GLY A 37 -3.57 -0.54 -8.71
CA GLY A 37 -3.33 0.74 -8.05
C GLY A 37 -4.56 1.55 -7.63
N THR A 38 -5.70 0.87 -7.39
CA THR A 38 -6.87 1.44 -6.73
C THR A 38 -7.17 0.56 -5.51
N TYR A 39 -7.40 1.15 -4.33
CA TYR A 39 -7.61 0.43 -3.07
C TYR A 39 -8.87 0.92 -2.40
N PHE A 40 -9.71 0.01 -1.90
CA PHE A 40 -10.94 0.40 -1.22
C PHE A 40 -10.64 1.12 0.10
N LEU A 41 -11.10 2.36 0.23
CA LEU A 41 -10.92 3.17 1.43
C LEU A 41 -12.10 2.97 2.39
N CYS A 42 -13.29 3.37 1.95
CA CYS A 42 -14.49 3.36 2.79
C CYS A 42 -15.78 3.48 1.97
N SER A 43 -16.93 3.30 2.64
CA SER A 43 -18.23 3.59 2.04
C SER A 43 -18.50 5.10 2.05
N SER A 44 -19.46 5.55 1.23
CA SER A 44 -19.86 6.97 1.23
C SER A 44 -20.46 7.44 2.55
N LYS A 45 -20.94 6.53 3.40
CA LYS A 45 -21.48 6.89 4.72
C LYS A 45 -20.36 7.28 5.69
N ASP A 46 -19.20 6.64 5.55
CA ASP A 46 -18.08 6.80 6.47
C ASP A 46 -17.08 7.84 5.97
N TYR A 47 -17.19 8.27 4.70
CA TYR A 47 -16.23 9.15 4.05
C TYR A 47 -15.98 10.48 4.78
N SER A 48 -16.99 11.02 5.47
CA SER A 48 -16.85 12.24 6.26
C SER A 48 -15.78 12.15 7.35
N GLU A 49 -15.49 10.95 7.85
CA GLU A 49 -14.45 10.71 8.86
C GLU A 49 -13.04 10.81 8.27
N TYR A 50 -12.89 10.55 6.98
CA TYR A 50 -11.61 10.56 6.27
C TYR A 50 -11.29 11.92 5.63
N LEU A 51 -12.32 12.73 5.34
CA LEU A 51 -12.18 14.05 4.71
C LEU A 51 -11.14 14.96 5.36
N PRO A 52 -11.07 15.08 6.72
CA PRO A 52 -10.08 15.95 7.36
C PRO A 52 -8.64 15.57 7.00
N PHE A 53 -8.32 14.27 6.94
CA PHE A 53 -6.97 13.82 6.61
C PHE A 53 -6.59 14.17 5.16
N PHE A 54 -7.48 13.87 4.21
CA PHE A 54 -7.20 14.11 2.79
C PHE A 54 -7.26 15.60 2.40
N SER A 55 -7.77 16.47 3.28
CA SER A 55 -7.70 17.92 3.10
C SER A 55 -6.35 18.52 3.52
N ILE A 56 -5.54 17.76 4.27
CA ILE A 56 -4.22 18.20 4.78
C ILE A 56 -3.10 17.77 3.82
N CYS A 57 -3.27 16.63 3.15
CA CYS A 57 -2.19 15.90 2.49
C CYS A 57 -2.47 15.68 0.99
N ASP A 58 -1.78 16.42 0.13
CA ASP A 58 -1.78 16.20 -1.33
C ASP A 58 -0.56 15.39 -1.82
N ASN A 59 0.56 15.46 -1.09
CA ASN A 59 1.81 14.79 -1.41
C ASN A 59 2.27 13.93 -0.22
N TYR A 60 2.69 12.70 -0.53
CA TYR A 60 2.98 11.65 0.44
C TYR A 60 4.40 11.16 0.25
N LYS A 61 5.17 11.13 1.32
CA LYS A 61 6.54 10.60 1.33
C LYS A 61 6.54 9.11 1.67
N PHE A 62 7.20 8.30 0.87
CA PHE A 62 7.48 6.90 1.22
C PHE A 62 8.41 6.86 2.43
N GLU A 63 7.93 6.26 3.52
CA GLU A 63 8.72 6.11 4.75
C GLU A 63 9.64 4.90 4.63
N ILE A 64 10.89 5.16 4.27
CA ILE A 64 11.87 4.14 3.89
C ILE A 64 12.22 3.23 5.06
N ASP A 65 12.29 3.77 6.28
CA ASP A 65 12.58 2.98 7.48
C ASP A 65 11.44 1.98 7.73
N LYS A 66 10.17 2.41 7.56
CA LYS A 66 8.99 1.55 7.70
C LYS A 66 8.88 0.52 6.59
N ILE A 67 9.25 0.87 5.36
CA ILE A 67 9.34 -0.08 4.24
C ILE A 67 10.41 -1.15 4.52
N SER A 68 11.54 -0.75 5.11
CA SER A 68 12.61 -1.67 5.50
C SER A 68 12.17 -2.61 6.64
N GLU A 69 11.47 -2.09 7.66
CA GLU A 69 10.83 -2.90 8.70
C GLU A 69 9.83 -3.90 8.11
N TYR A 70 8.96 -3.43 7.21
CA TYR A 70 7.99 -4.27 6.51
C TYR A 70 8.66 -5.42 5.76
N ARG A 71 9.78 -5.16 5.05
CA ARG A 71 10.56 -6.22 4.39
C ARG A 71 10.98 -7.32 5.36
N ILE A 72 11.45 -6.95 6.55
CA ILE A 72 11.89 -7.91 7.58
C ILE A 72 10.71 -8.74 8.09
N VAL A 73 9.60 -8.08 8.47
CA VAL A 73 8.41 -8.76 9.01
C VAL A 73 7.76 -9.65 7.95
N PHE A 74 7.65 -9.17 6.71
CA PHE A 74 7.13 -9.95 5.59
C PHE A 74 7.95 -11.21 5.35
N LYS A 75 9.29 -11.10 5.36
CA LYS A 75 10.19 -12.26 5.25
C LYS A 75 10.00 -13.26 6.40
N ALA A 76 9.88 -12.78 7.63
CA ALA A 76 9.65 -13.64 8.79
C ALA A 76 8.32 -14.41 8.67
N LYS A 77 7.27 -13.77 8.13
CA LYS A 77 5.98 -14.42 7.86
C LYS A 77 6.08 -15.40 6.69
N PHE A 78 6.76 -15.03 5.62
CA PHE A 78 7.06 -15.91 4.49
C PHE A 78 7.73 -17.22 4.93
N TYR A 79 8.73 -17.18 5.80
CA TYR A 79 9.41 -18.39 6.26
C TYR A 79 8.47 -19.41 6.91
N LYS A 80 7.36 -18.95 7.50
CA LYS A 80 6.34 -19.83 8.09
C LYS A 80 5.45 -20.48 7.03
N ASP A 81 5.23 -19.81 5.89
CA ASP A 81 4.28 -20.19 4.84
C ASP A 81 4.97 -20.33 3.45
N LYS A 82 6.21 -20.82 3.44
CA LYS A 82 7.15 -20.75 2.29
C LYS A 82 6.58 -21.28 0.97
N ASP A 83 5.81 -22.37 1.03
CA ASP A 83 5.27 -23.06 -0.15
C ASP A 83 4.24 -22.21 -0.92
N ASN A 84 3.57 -21.27 -0.24
CA ASN A 84 2.54 -20.42 -0.84
C ASN A 84 3.11 -19.16 -1.54
N TYR A 85 4.40 -18.86 -1.35
CA TYR A 85 4.96 -17.55 -1.69
C TYR A 85 6.34 -17.60 -2.38
N LEU A 86 6.87 -18.78 -2.72
CA LEU A 86 8.28 -18.97 -3.15
C LEU A 86 8.67 -18.06 -4.33
N ASP A 87 7.84 -17.97 -5.37
CA ASP A 87 8.10 -17.14 -6.55
C ASP A 87 7.92 -15.62 -6.28
N LYS A 88 7.18 -15.26 -5.24
CA LYS A 88 6.86 -13.86 -4.87
C LYS A 88 8.07 -13.15 -4.23
N MET A 89 8.97 -13.90 -3.58
CA MET A 89 10.08 -13.34 -2.80
C MET A 89 11.20 -12.69 -3.63
N ASN A 90 11.54 -13.26 -4.79
CA ASN A 90 12.60 -12.71 -5.63
C ASN A 90 12.20 -11.34 -6.20
N ASN A 91 10.93 -11.20 -6.60
CA ASN A 91 10.39 -9.92 -7.05
C ASN A 91 10.28 -8.93 -5.89
N PHE A 92 9.81 -9.39 -4.72
CA PHE A 92 9.68 -8.57 -3.53
C PHE A 92 10.98 -7.84 -3.15
N ASP A 93 12.10 -8.57 -3.03
CA ASP A 93 13.38 -7.99 -2.64
C ASP A 93 13.86 -6.94 -3.64
N LYS A 94 13.74 -7.22 -4.94
CA LYS A 94 14.08 -6.27 -6.00
C LYS A 94 13.31 -4.96 -5.87
N TYR A 95 12.01 -5.01 -5.63
CA TYR A 95 11.19 -3.80 -5.54
C TYR A 95 11.38 -3.05 -4.23
N CYS A 96 11.66 -3.75 -3.11
CA CYS A 96 12.13 -3.10 -1.89
C CYS A 96 13.44 -2.33 -2.11
N ASP A 97 14.40 -2.92 -2.83
CA ASP A 97 15.68 -2.27 -3.11
C ASP A 97 15.49 -1.01 -3.98
N ILE A 98 14.55 -1.00 -4.93
CA ILE A 98 14.20 0.21 -5.71
C ILE A 98 13.70 1.33 -4.78
N LEU A 99 12.76 1.03 -3.88
CA LEU A 99 12.19 2.02 -2.96
C LEU A 99 13.24 2.64 -2.04
N VAL A 100 14.19 1.84 -1.54
CA VAL A 100 15.20 2.30 -0.56
C VAL A 100 16.30 3.13 -1.23
N ASN A 101 16.64 2.86 -2.50
CA ASN A 101 17.80 3.47 -3.16
C ASN A 101 17.48 4.68 -4.04
N THR A 102 16.23 5.16 -4.06
CA THR A 102 15.84 6.29 -4.92
C THR A 102 15.96 7.63 -4.17
N ASP A 103 16.56 8.64 -4.81
CA ASP A 103 16.79 9.98 -4.24
C ASP A 103 15.51 10.82 -4.06
N TYR A 104 14.47 10.53 -4.85
CA TYR A 104 13.12 11.06 -4.68
C TYR A 104 12.24 9.95 -4.08
N ASN A 105 11.34 10.31 -3.19
CA ASN A 105 10.52 9.33 -2.46
C ASN A 105 9.12 9.84 -2.17
N SER A 106 8.54 10.66 -3.04
CA SER A 106 7.20 11.18 -2.81
C SER A 106 6.23 10.80 -3.93
N THR A 107 4.94 10.85 -3.65
CA THR A 107 3.88 10.57 -4.62
C THR A 107 2.61 11.32 -4.26
N ASN A 108 1.66 11.37 -5.18
CA ASN A 108 0.37 12.02 -4.98
C ASN A 108 -0.75 10.99 -5.02
N ILE A 109 -1.71 11.14 -4.11
CA ILE A 109 -2.87 10.26 -3.99
C ILE A 109 -4.12 11.03 -4.38
N ASN A 110 -4.95 10.41 -5.21
CA ASN A 110 -6.27 10.88 -5.55
C ASN A 110 -7.33 9.96 -4.94
N LEU A 111 -8.46 10.54 -4.58
CA LEU A 111 -9.65 9.80 -4.18
C LEU A 111 -10.58 9.65 -5.38
N ARG A 112 -11.03 8.42 -5.63
CA ARG A 112 -12.01 8.10 -6.66
C ARG A 112 -13.29 7.61 -6.02
N GLN A 113 -14.40 8.28 -6.31
CA GLN A 113 -15.72 7.78 -5.97
C GLN A 113 -16.23 6.85 -7.09
N ASN A 114 -16.80 5.71 -6.71
CA ASN A 114 -17.54 4.85 -7.60
C ASN A 114 -18.80 4.34 -6.87
N ASP A 115 -19.97 4.74 -7.36
CA ASP A 115 -21.25 4.55 -6.68
C ASP A 115 -21.18 5.05 -5.21
N THR A 116 -21.40 4.15 -4.26
CA THR A 116 -21.41 4.41 -2.81
C THR A 116 -20.08 4.07 -2.14
N ARG A 117 -18.97 4.03 -2.89
CA ARG A 117 -17.65 3.60 -2.41
C ARG A 117 -16.58 4.61 -2.80
N TYR A 118 -15.65 4.85 -1.89
CA TYR A 118 -14.47 5.67 -2.11
C TYR A 118 -13.23 4.78 -2.17
N PHE A 119 -12.35 5.13 -3.08
CA PHE A 119 -11.11 4.41 -3.33
C PHE A 119 -9.92 5.34 -3.32
N LEU A 120 -8.83 4.87 -2.72
CA LEU A 120 -7.51 5.46 -2.80
C LEU A 120 -6.84 5.06 -4.11
N ARG A 121 -6.21 6.01 -4.81
CA ARG A 121 -5.49 5.74 -6.06
C ARG A 121 -4.24 6.61 -6.16
N PHE A 122 -3.11 6.03 -6.57
CA PHE A 122 -1.93 6.83 -6.92
C PHE A 122 -2.17 7.59 -8.23
N THR A 123 -1.73 8.85 -8.28
CA THR A 123 -1.92 9.73 -9.43
C THR A 123 -1.22 9.19 -10.66
N ASN A 124 0.02 8.70 -10.52
CA ASN A 124 0.79 8.11 -11.59
C ASN A 124 1.21 6.67 -11.26
N ASN A 125 0.37 5.70 -11.64
CA ASN A 125 0.67 4.28 -11.43
C ASN A 125 1.91 3.76 -12.18
N LYS A 126 2.44 4.50 -13.15
CA LYS A 126 3.63 4.11 -13.92
C LYS A 126 4.93 4.71 -13.39
N GLU A 127 4.83 5.59 -12.41
CA GLU A 127 6.00 6.11 -11.72
C GLU A 127 6.74 4.95 -11.06
N GLU A 128 8.06 4.89 -11.19
CA GLU A 128 8.88 3.74 -10.78
C GLU A 128 8.69 3.39 -9.30
N LEU A 129 8.64 4.39 -8.42
CA LEU A 129 8.39 4.20 -6.99
C LEU A 129 7.00 3.66 -6.69
N VAL A 130 5.99 4.22 -7.35
CA VAL A 130 4.61 3.76 -7.20
C VAL A 130 4.48 2.34 -7.71
N ASP A 131 5.10 2.03 -8.85
CA ASP A 131 5.15 0.69 -9.40
C ASP A 131 5.84 -0.27 -8.42
N ALA A 132 7.03 0.07 -7.92
CA ALA A 132 7.75 -0.74 -6.94
C ALA A 132 6.95 -0.94 -5.64
N PHE A 133 6.35 0.11 -5.11
CA PHE A 133 5.49 0.05 -3.93
C PHE A 133 4.33 -0.94 -4.15
N ARG A 134 3.68 -0.88 -5.31
CA ARG A 134 2.54 -1.75 -5.64
C ARG A 134 2.94 -3.22 -5.79
N HIS A 135 4.18 -3.50 -6.17
CA HIS A 135 4.70 -4.87 -6.28
C HIS A 135 5.10 -5.50 -4.95
N ILE A 136 5.24 -4.70 -3.88
CA ILE A 136 5.52 -5.23 -2.54
C ILE A 136 4.26 -5.40 -1.68
N LEU A 137 3.08 -5.15 -2.24
CA LEU A 137 1.79 -5.31 -1.59
C LEU A 137 1.12 -6.64 -1.96
N TYR A 138 0.60 -7.35 -0.98
CA TYR A 138 -0.07 -8.64 -1.10
C TYR A 138 -1.42 -8.61 -0.37
N GLY A 139 -2.47 -9.14 -0.99
CA GLY A 139 -3.84 -8.94 -0.52
C GLY A 139 -4.12 -9.60 0.82
N ASP A 140 -3.58 -10.79 1.04
CA ASP A 140 -3.77 -11.50 2.31
C ASP A 140 -2.86 -10.99 3.45
N LEU A 141 -1.88 -10.14 3.14
CA LEU A 141 -0.80 -9.81 4.09
C LEU A 141 -0.52 -8.32 4.25
N SER A 142 -0.95 -7.44 3.36
CA SER A 142 -0.54 -6.04 3.36
C SER A 142 -1.69 -5.09 3.63
N SER A 143 -1.42 -4.06 4.39
CA SER A 143 -2.23 -2.84 4.44
C SER A 143 -1.33 -1.64 4.15
N ILE A 144 -1.89 -0.64 3.48
CA ILE A 144 -1.24 0.65 3.23
C ILE A 144 -1.58 1.56 4.41
N VAL A 145 -0.57 2.17 5.00
CA VAL A 145 -0.75 3.19 6.03
C VAL A 145 -0.47 4.55 5.42
N LEU A 146 -1.40 5.49 5.62
CA LEU A 146 -1.15 6.91 5.45
C LEU A 146 -1.07 7.54 6.85
N GLU A 147 -0.04 8.33 7.10
CA GLU A 147 0.20 8.92 8.41
C GLU A 147 0.55 10.39 8.27
N PHE A 148 -0.02 11.23 9.13
CA PHE A 148 0.37 12.62 9.26
C PHE A 148 0.92 12.85 10.67
N ASP A 149 2.18 13.29 10.73
CA ASP A 149 2.92 13.49 11.97
C ASP A 149 2.87 14.94 12.47
N GLY A 150 2.15 15.82 11.77
CA GLY A 150 2.09 17.26 12.02
C GLY A 150 2.89 18.09 11.01
N ASN A 151 3.83 17.48 10.28
CA ASN A 151 4.66 18.15 9.28
C ASN A 151 4.62 17.45 7.92
N ILE A 152 4.72 16.11 7.91
CA ILE A 152 4.87 15.29 6.71
C ILE A 152 3.76 14.26 6.68
N CYS A 153 3.22 14.06 5.48
CA CYS A 153 2.32 12.95 5.19
C CYS A 153 3.16 11.78 4.66
N SER A 154 3.20 10.69 5.39
CA SER A 154 3.96 9.50 5.04
C SER A 154 3.06 8.39 4.52
N ILE A 155 3.60 7.56 3.64
CA ILE A 155 2.97 6.33 3.15
C ILE A 155 3.95 5.16 3.30
N TYR A 156 3.45 4.06 3.84
CA TYR A 156 4.24 2.83 3.98
C TYR A 156 3.33 1.60 4.08
N PRO A 157 3.81 0.40 3.72
CA PRO A 157 3.08 -0.82 3.93
C PRO A 157 3.30 -1.33 5.37
N VAL A 158 2.31 -2.05 5.88
CA VAL A 158 2.44 -2.87 7.08
C VAL A 158 1.92 -4.27 6.80
N VAL A 159 2.43 -5.26 7.53
CA VAL A 159 1.82 -6.59 7.52
C VAL A 159 0.51 -6.50 8.29
N LYS A 160 -0.58 -7.03 7.72
CA LYS A 160 -1.85 -7.25 8.40
C LYS A 160 -1.59 -8.13 9.62
N TYR A 161 -1.50 -7.52 10.79
CA TYR A 161 -1.49 -8.26 12.03
C TYR A 161 -2.87 -8.89 12.21
N GLU A 162 -2.92 -10.20 12.48
CA GLU A 162 -3.94 -10.70 13.41
C GLU A 162 -3.77 -9.86 14.68
N GLU A 163 -4.77 -9.07 15.07
CA GLU A 163 -4.75 -8.08 16.16
C GLU A 163 -4.42 -8.64 17.57
N LYS A 164 -3.80 -9.81 17.71
CA LYS A 164 -3.73 -10.55 18.96
C LYS A 164 -2.38 -10.66 19.68
N LEU A 165 -1.28 -10.04 19.22
CA LEU A 165 0.04 -10.37 19.82
C LEU A 165 0.98 -9.23 20.21
N PHE A 166 0.53 -7.98 20.35
CA PHE A 166 1.40 -6.92 20.89
C PHE A 166 0.77 -6.02 21.96
N PHE A 167 -0.32 -6.47 22.59
CA PHE A 167 -0.85 -5.85 23.80
C PHE A 167 -1.19 -6.92 24.83
N ASP A 168 -0.14 -7.46 25.48
CA ASP A 168 -0.17 -7.97 26.85
C ASP A 168 1.05 -7.40 27.58
#